data_AF-A0A127M260-F1
#
_entry.id   AF-A0A127M260-F1
#
_cell.length_a   1.000
_cell.length_b   1.000
_cell.length_c   1.000
_cell.angle_alpha   90.00
_cell.angle_beta   90.00
_cell.angle_gamma   90.00
#
_symmetry.space_group_name_H-M   'P 1'
#
loop_
_entity.id
_entity.type
_entity.pdbx_description
1 polymer ?
#
loop_
_entity_poly.entity_id
_entity_poly.type
_entity_poly.pdbx_seq_one_letter_code
_entity_poly.pdbx_strand_id
1 'polypeptide(L)' 'MQVNERKEPPIALVSTWINLLMSSEDKDVKDRASEMLLNAFGDMKAASEFVEKHQIVIKSK' A
#
# COMPACT_ATOMS: atom_id res chain seq x y z
N MET A 1 25.84 16.56 -4.35
CA MET A 1 24.93 15.86 -3.41
C MET A 1 24.09 14.93 -4.27
N GLN A 2 24.28 13.61 -4.15
CA GLN A 2 23.49 12.65 -4.91
C GLN A 2 22.03 12.78 -4.46
N VAL A 3 21.13 12.99 -5.41
CA VAL A 3 19.70 13.01 -5.18
C VAL A 3 19.33 11.56 -4.85
N ASN A 4 19.01 11.25 -3.60
CA ASN A 4 18.42 9.95 -3.26
C ASN A 4 17.07 9.89 -3.95
N GLU A 5 17.03 9.31 -5.15
CA GLU A 5 15.79 8.91 -5.82
C GLU A 5 15.08 7.97 -4.86
N ARG A 6 14.09 8.48 -4.10
CA ARG A 6 13.21 7.62 -3.31
C ARG A 6 12.46 6.75 -4.32
N LYS A 7 12.99 5.56 -4.57
CA LYS A 7 12.35 4.57 -5.43
C LYS A 7 10.99 4.30 -4.82
N GLU A 8 9.94 4.64 -5.56
CA GLU A 8 8.58 4.35 -5.18
C GLU A 8 8.43 2.86 -4.82
N PRO A 9 7.62 2.51 -3.83
CA PRO A 9 7.38 1.12 -3.49
C PRO A 9 6.78 0.38 -4.71
N PRO A 10 7.10 -0.91 -4.91
CA PRO A 10 6.58 -1.67 -6.04
C PRO A 10 5.05 -1.71 -6.05
N ILE A 11 4.43 -1.31 -7.17
CA ILE A 11 2.96 -1.26 -7.36
C ILE A 11 2.29 -2.58 -6.97
N ALA A 12 2.89 -3.72 -7.36
CA ALA A 12 2.35 -5.03 -7.05
C ALA A 12 2.24 -5.28 -5.53
N LEU A 13 3.23 -4.84 -4.74
CA LEU A 13 3.19 -5.00 -3.28
C LEU A 13 2.12 -4.12 -2.65
N VAL A 14 2.04 -2.86 -3.09
CA VAL A 14 1.01 -1.92 -2.60
C VAL A 14 -0.39 -2.44 -2.92
N SER A 15 -0.60 -2.96 -4.14
CA SER A 15 -1.85 -3.60 -4.53
C SER A 15 -2.18 -4.81 -3.65
N THR A 16 -1.21 -5.68 -3.37
CA THR A 16 -1.41 -6.82 -2.46
C THR A 16 -1.86 -6.37 -1.08
N TRP A 17 -1.16 -5.40 -0.46
CA TRP A 17 -1.51 -4.95 0.89
C TRP A 17 -2.89 -4.28 0.95
N ILE A 18 -3.25 -3.47 -0.05
CA ILE A 18 -4.59 -2.88 -0.15
C ILE A 18 -5.66 -3.96 -0.33
N ASN A 19 -5.42 -4.97 -1.17
CA ASN A 19 -6.36 -6.08 -1.34
C ASN A 19 -6.51 -6.88 -0.04
N LEU A 20 -5.44 -7.09 0.74
CA LEU A 20 -5.53 -7.74 2.04
C LEU A 20 -6.41 -6.94 3.01
N LEU A 21 -6.29 -5.61 3.06
CA LEU A 21 -7.15 -4.76 3.88
C LEU A 21 -8.63 -4.88 3.53
N MET A 22 -8.94 -4.98 2.23
CA MET A 22 -10.30 -5.00 1.71
C MET A 22 -10.91 -6.41 1.63
N SER A 23 -10.13 -7.43 1.95
CA SER A 23 -10.55 -8.84 1.90
C SER A 23 -11.30 -9.27 3.18
N SER A 24 -11.74 -10.53 3.21
CA SER A 24 -12.29 -11.18 4.40
C SER A 24 -11.23 -11.85 5.29
N GLU A 25 -9.93 -11.59 5.05
CA GLU A 25 -8.85 -12.14 5.86
C GLU A 25 -8.94 -11.69 7.33
N ASP A 26 -8.29 -12.47 8.19
CA ASP A 26 -8.28 -12.25 9.63
C ASP A 26 -7.68 -10.90 10.00
N LYS A 27 -8.06 -10.42 11.19
CA LYS A 27 -7.64 -9.11 11.70
C LYS A 27 -6.11 -8.96 11.70
N ASP A 28 -5.36 -9.99 12.09
CA ASP A 28 -3.90 -9.94 12.15
C ASP A 28 -3.27 -9.73 10.77
N VAL A 29 -3.87 -10.28 9.72
CA VAL A 29 -3.43 -10.09 8.33
C VAL A 29 -3.66 -8.65 7.87
N LYS A 30 -4.82 -8.08 8.24
CA LYS A 30 -5.16 -6.68 7.93
C LYS A 30 -4.33 -5.68 8.71
N ASP A 31 -4.06 -5.96 9.99
CA ASP A 31 -3.20 -5.14 10.82
C ASP A 31 -1.78 -5.13 10.24
N ARG A 32 -1.28 -6.30 9.82
CA ARG A 32 0.02 -6.40 9.15
C ARG A 32 0.06 -5.65 7.80
N ALA A 33 -0.99 -5.76 6.99
CA ALA A 33 -1.07 -5.01 5.73
C ALA A 33 -1.09 -3.48 5.96
N SER A 34 -1.77 -3.03 7.02
CA SER A 34 -1.78 -1.62 7.42
C SER A 34 -0.39 -1.14 7.83
N GLU A 35 0.33 -1.93 8.65
CA GLU A 35 1.71 -1.62 9.03
C GLU A 35 2.63 -1.51 7.83
N MET A 36 2.51 -2.40 6.84
CA MET A 36 3.35 -2.36 5.64
C MET A 36 3.12 -1.09 4.83
N LEU A 37 1.87 -0.64 4.70
CA LEU A 37 1.54 0.61 4.03
C LEU A 37 2.07 1.83 4.82
N LEU A 38 1.89 1.85 6.14
CA LEU A 38 2.42 2.92 6.99
C LEU A 38 3.95 2.98 6.95
N ASN A 39 4.63 1.84 6.97
CA ASN A 39 6.09 1.81 6.89
C ASN A 39 6.62 2.27 5.52
N ALA A 40 5.89 1.99 4.44
CA ALA A 40 6.29 2.38 3.08
C ALA A 40 6.01 3.86 2.78
N PHE A 41 4.89 4.39 3.29
CA PHE A 41 4.39 5.73 2.92
C PHE A 41 4.43 6.77 4.04
N GLY A 42 4.60 6.33 5.29
CA GLY A 42 4.55 7.17 6.50
C GLY A 42 3.12 7.41 7.01
N ASP A 43 2.16 7.55 6.10
CA ASP A 43 0.75 7.69 6.45
C ASP A 43 -0.17 7.07 5.37
N MET A 44 -1.43 6.87 5.72
CA MET A 44 -2.43 6.27 4.81
C MET A 44 -2.87 7.23 3.69
N LYS A 45 -2.68 8.55 3.86
CA LYS A 45 -3.04 9.52 2.83
C LYS A 45 -2.06 9.42 1.65
N ALA A 46 -0.76 9.34 1.92
CA ALA A 46 0.28 9.12 0.91
C ALA A 46 0.10 7.76 0.20
N ALA A 47 -0.34 6.72 0.91
CA ALA A 47 -0.70 5.45 0.31
C ALA A 47 -1.91 5.58 -0.64
N SER A 48 -2.95 6.33 -0.25
CA SER A 48 -4.12 6.62 -1.10
C SER A 48 -3.74 7.41 -2.35
N GLU A 49 -2.94 8.46 -2.20
CA GLU A 49 -2.44 9.27 -3.32
C GLU A 49 -1.64 8.42 -4.31
N PHE A 50 -0.85 7.47 -3.82
CA PHE A 50 -0.13 6.51 -4.66
C PHE A 50 -1.09 5.58 -5.42
N VAL A 51 -2.10 5.03 -4.74
CA VAL A 51 -3.13 4.18 -5.35
C VAL A 51 -3.86 4.91 -6.48
N GLU A 52 -4.23 6.18 -6.27
CA GLU A 52 -4.88 7.03 -7.27
C GLU A 52 -3.94 7.34 -8.44
N LYS A 53 -2.71 7.78 -8.15
CA LYS A 53 -1.68 8.11 -9.16
C LYS A 53 -1.38 6.94 -10.09
N HIS A 54 -1.33 5.72 -9.55
CA HIS A 54 -0.99 4.52 -10.31
C HIS A 54 -2.22 3.71 -10.76
N GLN A 55 -3.43 4.22 -10.55
CA GLN A 55 -4.70 3.59 -10.93
C GLN A 55 -4.78 2.12 -10.47
N ILE A 56 -4.39 1.86 -9.23
CA ILE A 56 -4.37 0.49 -8.70
C ILE A 56 -5.81 0.00 -8.54
N VAL A 57 -6.17 -1.03 -9.32
CA VAL A 57 -7.49 -1.66 -9.24
C VAL A 57 -7.56 -2.55 -8.00
N ILE A 58 -8.44 -2.18 -7.07
CA ILE A 58 -8.73 -2.96 -5.86
C ILE A 58 -9.77 -4.03 -6.21
N LYS A 59 -9.46 -5.29 -5.93
CA LYS A 59 -10.40 -6.39 -6.11
C LYS A 59 -11.07 -6.67 -4.77
N SER A 60 -12.27 -6.11 -4.59
CA SER A 60 -13.18 -6.59 -3.55
C SER A 60 -13.77 -7.92 -4.04
N LYS A 61 -13.55 -9.00 -3.30
CA LYS A 61 -14.07 -10.33 -3.58
C LYS A 61 -15.22 -10.65 -2.62
#